data_AF-A0A550C7W6-F1
#
_entry.id   AF-A0A550C7W6-F1
#
_cell.length_a   1.000
_cell.length_b   1.000
_cell.length_c   1.000
_cell.angle_alpha   90.00
_cell.angle_beta   90.00
_cell.angle_gamma   90.00
#
_symmetry.space_group_name_H-M   'P 1'
#
loop_
_entity.id
_entity.type
_entity.pdbx_description
1 polymer ?
#
loop_
_entity_poly.entity_id
_entity_poly.type
_entity_poly.pdbx_seq_one_letter_code
_entity_poly.pdbx_strand_id
1 'polypeptide(L)'
;MGTRRGGRLPQPLDAHTLAEVPATSVDVLLDNVLHCAEDGEEGMRRLYGPPRLTGKGQRRVWTDGSALNNGTARARATGAAYFAHECSDNCAARVPGKQTNNRGEHLGLILALLATQPDVPLVVYSDSENVIHTYCHWARGYEQTGWRCANADLIVYAVTLLQRRPAGVEFRWIKGHSGNAGKDAADTMARRAA
;
A
#
# COMPACT_ATOMS: atom_id res chain seq x y z
N MET A 1 -46.16 -41.80 59.00
CA MET A 1 -45.83 -41.33 57.63
C MET A 1 -45.77 -39.81 57.67
N GLY A 2 -44.65 -39.20 57.25
CA GLY A 2 -44.47 -37.75 57.10
C GLY A 2 -44.10 -36.98 58.38
N THR A 3 -43.21 -35.99 58.40
CA THR A 3 -42.39 -35.34 57.35
C THR A 3 -41.24 -34.59 58.03
N ARG A 4 -40.01 -34.70 57.50
CA ARG A 4 -38.81 -33.99 57.98
C ARG A 4 -38.92 -32.49 57.66
N ARG A 5 -38.59 -31.61 58.62
CA ARG A 5 -38.47 -30.16 58.42
C ARG A 5 -37.18 -29.86 57.65
N GLY A 6 -37.31 -29.30 56.45
CA GLY A 6 -36.19 -28.81 55.65
C GLY A 6 -35.62 -27.52 56.24
N GLY A 7 -34.34 -27.53 56.58
CA GLY A 7 -33.57 -26.33 56.92
C GLY A 7 -33.34 -25.49 55.67
N ARG A 8 -33.64 -24.19 55.76
CA ARG A 8 -33.43 -23.21 54.69
C ARG A 8 -31.94 -22.85 54.64
N LEU A 9 -31.31 -23.00 53.49
CA LEU A 9 -29.95 -22.50 53.25
C LEU A 9 -29.92 -20.96 53.35
N PRO A 10 -28.85 -20.35 53.89
CA PRO A 10 -28.71 -18.90 53.91
C PRO A 10 -28.56 -18.35 52.49
N GLN A 11 -29.19 -17.20 52.23
CA GLN A 11 -29.12 -16.52 50.93
C GLN A 11 -27.72 -15.93 50.69
N PRO A 12 -27.25 -15.89 49.43
CA PRO A 12 -25.94 -15.33 49.10
C PRO A 12 -25.91 -13.83 49.37
N LEU A 13 -24.77 -13.35 49.87
CA LEU A 13 -24.50 -11.94 50.14
C LEU A 13 -24.60 -11.11 48.85
N ASP A 14 -25.29 -9.98 48.93
CA ASP A 14 -25.50 -9.05 47.82
C ASP A 14 -24.16 -8.60 47.23
N ALA A 15 -24.03 -8.76 45.91
CA ALA A 15 -22.92 -8.21 45.15
C ALA A 15 -22.97 -6.69 45.27
N HIS A 16 -22.03 -6.12 46.02
CA HIS A 16 -21.81 -4.68 46.07
C HIS A 16 -21.76 -4.12 44.65
N THR A 17 -22.72 -3.25 44.33
CA THR A 17 -22.66 -2.33 43.20
C THR A 17 -21.40 -1.50 43.37
N LEU A 18 -20.31 -1.89 42.70
CA LEU A 18 -19.12 -1.06 42.60
C LEU A 18 -19.55 0.19 41.84
N ALA A 19 -19.64 1.33 42.55
CA ALA A 19 -19.88 2.61 41.93
C ALA A 19 -18.78 2.87 40.89
N GLU A 20 -19.17 3.19 39.67
CA GLU A 20 -18.23 3.59 38.62
C GLU A 20 -17.43 4.80 39.09
N VAL A 21 -16.11 4.64 39.20
CA VAL A 21 -15.22 5.75 39.56
C VAL A 21 -15.16 6.68 38.34
N PRO A 22 -15.49 7.97 38.50
CA PRO A 22 -15.47 8.90 37.36
C PRO A 22 -14.04 9.07 36.85
N ALA A 23 -13.88 9.03 35.53
CA ALA A 23 -12.60 9.16 34.86
C ALA A 23 -11.91 10.47 35.26
N THR A 24 -10.62 10.39 35.60
CA THR A 24 -9.80 11.55 35.91
C THR A 24 -9.34 12.26 34.64
N SER A 25 -8.80 13.47 34.78
CA SER A 25 -8.19 14.17 33.64
C SER A 25 -7.01 13.42 33.03
N VAL A 26 -6.29 12.62 33.83
CA VAL A 26 -5.22 11.74 33.36
C VAL A 26 -5.80 10.58 32.56
N ASP A 27 -6.92 9.99 33.00
CA ASP A 27 -7.59 8.91 32.26
C ASP A 27 -8.10 9.41 30.92
N VAL A 28 -8.68 10.61 30.86
CA VAL A 28 -9.14 11.24 29.61
C VAL A 28 -7.96 11.56 28.69
N LEU A 29 -6.82 12.03 29.23
CA LEU A 29 -5.62 12.28 28.41
C LEU A 29 -5.00 10.99 27.90
N LEU A 30 -4.93 9.95 28.73
CA LEU A 30 -4.43 8.64 28.34
C LEU A 30 -5.33 8.02 27.28
N ASP A 31 -6.64 8.08 27.47
CA ASP A 31 -7.64 7.63 26.50
C ASP A 31 -7.50 8.37 25.17
N ASN A 32 -7.40 9.71 25.21
CA ASN A 32 -7.16 10.51 24.02
C ASN A 32 -5.84 10.15 23.33
N VAL A 33 -4.75 9.89 24.08
CA VAL A 33 -3.44 9.50 23.51
C VAL A 33 -3.50 8.09 22.91
N LEU A 34 -4.13 7.14 23.57
CA LEU A 34 -4.31 5.78 23.08
C LEU A 34 -5.19 5.73 21.83
N HIS A 35 -6.19 6.60 21.74
CA HIS A 35 -7.07 6.76 20.58
C HIS A 35 -6.55 7.80 19.57
N CYS A 36 -5.45 8.49 19.85
CA CYS A 36 -4.80 9.45 18.94
C CYS A 36 -3.97 8.76 17.85
N ALA A 37 -3.84 7.43 17.90
CA ALA A 37 -3.33 6.68 16.78
C ALA A 37 -4.32 6.89 15.61
N GLU A 38 -4.00 7.84 14.73
CA GLU A 38 -4.73 8.09 13.49
C GLU A 38 -5.05 6.72 12.86
N ASP A 39 -6.34 6.46 12.59
CA ASP A 39 -6.75 5.29 11.82
C ASP A 39 -5.87 5.21 10.56
N GLY A 40 -5.40 4.00 10.23
CA GLY A 40 -4.56 3.78 9.06
C GLY A 40 -5.18 4.36 7.79
N GLU A 41 -6.51 4.34 7.68
CA GLU A 41 -7.21 4.97 6.56
C GLU A 41 -7.08 6.51 6.56
N GLU A 42 -7.24 7.16 7.70
CA GLU A 42 -7.12 8.61 7.82
C GLU A 42 -5.67 9.08 7.60
N GLY A 43 -4.69 8.33 8.12
CA GLY A 43 -3.28 8.58 7.84
C GLY A 43 -2.95 8.50 6.34
N MET A 44 -3.56 7.56 5.62
CA MET A 44 -3.41 7.43 4.17
C MET A 44 -4.12 8.54 3.40
N ARG A 45 -5.32 8.95 3.84
CA ARG A 45 -6.03 10.11 3.27
C ARG A 45 -5.26 11.41 3.48
N ARG A 46 -4.59 11.56 4.63
CA ARG A 46 -3.72 12.71 4.87
C ARG A 46 -2.49 12.69 3.97
N LEU A 47 -1.90 11.51 3.73
CA LEU A 47 -0.74 11.35 2.87
C LEU A 47 -1.04 11.68 1.41
N TYR A 48 -2.13 11.16 0.84
CA TYR A 48 -2.43 11.28 -0.59
C TYR A 48 -3.57 12.26 -0.93
N GLY A 49 -4.30 12.73 0.06
CA GLY A 49 -5.56 13.46 -0.13
C GLY A 49 -6.77 12.53 -0.27
N PRO A 50 -7.98 13.11 -0.44
CA PRO A 50 -9.21 12.34 -0.57
C PRO A 50 -9.22 11.51 -1.86
N PRO A 51 -9.79 10.29 -1.85
CA PRO A 51 -9.90 9.44 -3.03
C PRO A 51 -10.76 10.11 -4.10
N ARG A 52 -10.14 10.58 -5.19
CA ARG A 52 -10.84 11.16 -6.34
C ARG A 52 -11.10 10.09 -7.39
N LEU A 53 -12.20 9.37 -7.23
CA LEU A 53 -12.70 8.45 -8.25
C LEU A 53 -13.47 9.23 -9.31
N THR A 54 -12.94 9.32 -10.53
CA THR A 54 -13.70 9.85 -11.68
C THR A 54 -13.99 8.72 -12.67
N GLY A 55 -15.26 8.41 -12.87
CA GLY A 55 -15.75 7.22 -13.59
C GLY A 55 -15.68 7.27 -15.12
N LYS A 56 -14.95 8.21 -15.73
CA LYS A 56 -14.77 8.27 -17.20
C LYS A 56 -13.33 8.63 -17.55
N GLY A 57 -12.72 7.90 -18.50
CA GLY A 57 -11.36 8.16 -18.99
C GLY A 57 -10.23 7.46 -18.23
N GLN A 58 -10.52 6.40 -17.46
CA GLN A 58 -9.52 5.70 -16.67
C GLN A 58 -8.53 4.93 -17.56
N ARG A 59 -7.25 5.32 -17.48
CA ARG A 59 -6.15 4.69 -18.20
C ARG A 59 -5.67 3.45 -17.45
N ARG A 60 -5.33 2.38 -18.18
CA ARG A 60 -4.82 1.13 -17.60
C ARG A 60 -3.35 0.96 -17.95
N VAL A 61 -2.56 0.49 -16.99
CA VAL A 61 -1.14 0.24 -17.19
C VAL A 61 -0.72 -1.01 -16.41
N TRP A 62 0.13 -1.81 -17.03
CA TRP A 62 0.80 -2.95 -16.41
C TRP A 62 2.24 -2.55 -16.13
N THR A 63 2.66 -2.71 -14.88
CA THR A 63 4.02 -2.38 -14.46
C THR A 63 4.78 -3.65 -14.10
N ASP A 64 6.06 -3.67 -14.41
CA ASP A 64 6.92 -4.78 -14.03
C ASP A 64 8.37 -4.35 -13.78
N GLY A 65 9.09 -5.16 -13.03
CA GLY A 65 10.52 -5.05 -12.80
C GLY A 65 11.23 -6.32 -13.20
N SER A 66 12.38 -6.20 -13.84
CA SER A 66 13.24 -7.34 -14.14
C SER A 66 14.67 -7.09 -13.69
N ALA A 67 15.35 -8.14 -13.23
CA ALA A 67 16.76 -8.10 -12.91
C ALA A 67 17.48 -9.36 -13.39
N LEU A 68 18.46 -9.18 -14.28
CA LEU A 68 19.41 -10.21 -14.66
C LEU A 68 20.54 -10.29 -13.62
N ASN A 69 20.97 -11.51 -13.27
CA ASN A 69 22.02 -11.77 -12.28
C ASN A 69 21.77 -11.04 -10.94
N ASN A 70 20.50 -10.98 -10.50
CA ASN A 70 20.09 -10.27 -9.29
C ASN A 70 20.92 -10.70 -8.07
N GLY A 71 21.35 -9.73 -7.26
CA GLY A 71 22.20 -9.97 -6.08
C GLY A 71 23.70 -10.04 -6.35
N THR A 72 24.14 -9.98 -7.62
CA THR A 72 25.57 -9.97 -7.99
C THR A 72 26.08 -8.59 -8.38
N ALA A 73 27.39 -8.40 -8.43
CA ALA A 73 28.01 -7.17 -8.94
C ALA A 73 27.73 -6.91 -10.44
N ARG A 74 27.30 -7.94 -11.18
CA ARG A 74 26.93 -7.85 -12.60
C ARG A 74 25.43 -7.71 -12.82
N ALA A 75 24.67 -7.45 -11.74
CA ALA A 75 23.24 -7.29 -11.85
C ALA A 75 22.88 -6.14 -12.79
N ARG A 76 21.88 -6.35 -13.64
CA ARG A 76 21.28 -5.31 -14.47
C ARG A 76 19.78 -5.38 -14.26
N ALA A 77 19.17 -4.26 -13.89
CA ALA A 77 17.76 -4.23 -13.57
C ALA A 77 17.05 -3.10 -14.30
N THR A 78 15.77 -3.31 -14.59
CA THR A 78 14.89 -2.40 -15.31
C THR A 78 13.51 -2.36 -14.69
N GLY A 79 12.84 -1.23 -14.88
CA GLY A 79 11.40 -1.12 -14.70
C GLY A 79 10.73 -0.86 -16.05
N ALA A 80 9.50 -1.33 -16.20
CA ALA A 80 8.68 -1.12 -17.39
C ALA A 80 7.25 -0.72 -17.03
N ALA A 81 6.65 0.11 -17.90
CA ALA A 81 5.24 0.48 -17.90
C ALA A 81 4.67 0.22 -19.29
N TYR A 82 3.69 -0.68 -19.36
CA TYR A 82 3.02 -1.11 -20.59
C TYR A 82 1.55 -0.71 -20.54
N PHE A 83 1.09 0.05 -21.53
CA PHE A 83 -0.29 0.53 -21.63
C PHE A 83 -1.13 -0.30 -22.61
N ALA A 84 -0.59 -0.56 -23.80
CA ALA A 84 -1.24 -1.35 -24.84
C ALA A 84 -0.22 -1.74 -25.94
N HIS A 85 -0.61 -2.63 -26.84
CA HIS A 85 0.22 -2.99 -27.98
C HIS A 85 0.49 -1.76 -28.86
N GLU A 86 1.75 -1.56 -29.26
CA GLU A 86 2.20 -0.42 -30.08
C GLU A 86 1.84 0.98 -29.54
N CYS A 87 1.56 1.10 -28.24
CA CYS A 87 1.33 2.39 -27.60
C CYS A 87 2.64 3.18 -27.47
N SER A 88 2.65 4.44 -27.91
CA SER A 88 3.81 5.35 -27.80
C SER A 88 4.29 5.58 -26.38
N ASP A 89 3.40 5.43 -25.42
CA ASP A 89 3.67 5.74 -24.01
C ASP A 89 4.25 4.55 -23.25
N ASN A 90 4.33 3.38 -23.92
CA ASN A 90 5.07 2.24 -23.42
C ASN A 90 6.53 2.63 -23.20
N CYS A 91 7.04 2.41 -22.00
CA CYS A 91 8.39 2.79 -21.66
C CYS A 91 9.04 1.81 -20.69
N ALA A 92 10.36 1.66 -20.83
CA ALA A 92 11.18 0.91 -19.91
C ALA A 92 12.51 1.64 -19.72
N ALA A 93 13.07 1.57 -18.52
CA ALA A 93 14.32 2.22 -18.19
C ALA A 93 15.15 1.37 -17.23
N ARG A 94 16.47 1.53 -17.33
CA ARG A 94 17.41 0.92 -16.40
C ARG A 94 17.24 1.54 -15.01
N VAL A 95 17.26 0.70 -13.99
CA VAL A 95 17.19 1.11 -12.59
C VAL A 95 18.33 2.08 -12.27
N PRO A 96 18.07 3.24 -11.63
CA PRO A 96 19.15 4.05 -11.07
C PRO A 96 19.70 3.41 -9.79
N GLY A 97 21.00 3.57 -9.53
CA GLY A 97 21.65 3.04 -8.33
C GLY A 97 21.78 1.51 -8.32
N LYS A 98 21.50 0.87 -7.17
CA LYS A 98 21.63 -0.58 -7.01
C LYS A 98 20.71 -1.32 -8.00
N GLN A 99 21.23 -2.33 -8.66
CA GLN A 99 20.50 -3.08 -9.69
C GLN A 99 19.80 -4.28 -9.05
N THR A 100 18.52 -4.12 -8.68
CA THR A 100 17.72 -5.20 -8.07
C THR A 100 16.31 -5.24 -8.65
N ASN A 101 15.64 -6.40 -8.53
CA ASN A 101 14.27 -6.57 -9.02
C ASN A 101 13.30 -5.59 -8.36
N ASN A 102 13.29 -5.51 -7.03
CA ASN A 102 12.37 -4.63 -6.30
C ASN A 102 12.53 -3.15 -6.71
N ARG A 103 13.75 -2.69 -7.01
CA ARG A 103 13.95 -1.33 -7.53
C ARG A 103 13.39 -1.16 -8.93
N GLY A 104 13.47 -2.21 -9.76
CA GLY A 104 12.81 -2.28 -11.06
C GLY A 104 11.30 -2.15 -10.93
N GLU A 105 10.69 -2.85 -9.97
CA GLU A 105 9.24 -2.81 -9.74
C GLU A 105 8.77 -1.40 -9.33
N HIS A 106 9.46 -0.73 -8.39
CA HIS A 106 9.17 0.67 -8.04
C HIS A 106 9.38 1.62 -9.24
N LEU A 107 10.43 1.39 -10.04
CA LEU A 107 10.68 2.18 -11.23
C LEU A 107 9.56 2.00 -12.27
N GLY A 108 9.03 0.80 -12.43
CA GLY A 108 7.87 0.54 -13.30
C GLY A 108 6.66 1.41 -12.94
N LEU A 109 6.34 1.53 -11.64
CA LEU A 109 5.31 2.46 -11.16
C LEU A 109 5.65 3.92 -11.48
N ILE A 110 6.89 4.34 -11.22
CA ILE A 110 7.33 5.73 -11.50
C ILE A 110 7.15 6.06 -12.99
N LEU A 111 7.59 5.17 -13.88
CA LEU A 111 7.45 5.34 -15.32
C LEU A 111 5.98 5.45 -15.73
N ALA A 112 5.10 4.61 -15.17
CA ALA A 112 3.67 4.69 -15.43
C ALA A 112 3.06 6.03 -15.00
N LEU A 113 3.46 6.55 -13.83
CA LEU A 113 3.01 7.83 -13.31
C LEU A 113 3.52 9.01 -14.14
N LEU A 114 4.76 8.95 -14.65
CA LEU A 114 5.35 9.98 -15.51
C LEU A 114 4.76 9.97 -16.92
N ALA A 115 4.46 8.81 -17.47
CA ALA A 115 3.87 8.65 -18.81
C ALA A 115 2.37 8.99 -18.86
N THR A 116 1.72 9.18 -17.71
CA THR A 116 0.28 9.51 -17.64
C THR A 116 0.09 10.93 -17.13
N GLN A 117 -0.69 11.74 -17.86
CA GLN A 117 -1.05 13.10 -17.41
C GLN A 117 -1.68 13.07 -16.00
N PRO A 118 -1.31 13.99 -15.08
CA PRO A 118 -1.72 13.94 -13.66
C PRO A 118 -3.24 13.96 -13.39
N ASP A 119 -4.02 14.52 -14.30
CA ASP A 119 -5.47 14.66 -14.29
C ASP A 119 -6.22 13.47 -14.91
N VAL A 120 -5.50 12.50 -15.46
CA VAL A 120 -6.06 11.25 -15.97
C VAL A 120 -6.03 10.17 -14.87
N PRO A 121 -7.19 9.57 -14.52
CA PRO A 121 -7.24 8.46 -13.59
C PRO A 121 -6.47 7.26 -14.10
N LEU A 122 -5.76 6.56 -13.23
CA LEU A 122 -4.87 5.46 -13.62
C LEU A 122 -5.18 4.19 -12.82
N VAL A 123 -5.29 3.05 -13.49
CA VAL A 123 -5.27 1.71 -12.86
C VAL A 123 -3.94 1.07 -13.13
N VAL A 124 -3.18 0.85 -12.06
CA VAL A 124 -1.90 0.16 -12.09
C VAL A 124 -2.11 -1.31 -11.77
N TYR A 125 -1.83 -2.17 -12.74
CA TYR A 125 -1.77 -3.61 -12.56
C TYR A 125 -0.32 -4.03 -12.27
N SER A 126 -0.10 -4.66 -11.12
CA SER A 126 1.21 -5.16 -10.71
C SER A 126 1.07 -6.52 -10.04
N ASP A 127 2.03 -7.42 -10.23
CA ASP A 127 2.14 -8.67 -9.45
C ASP A 127 3.08 -8.53 -8.25
N SER A 128 3.77 -7.39 -8.12
CA SER A 128 4.60 -7.09 -6.96
C SER A 128 3.74 -6.70 -5.77
N GLU A 129 3.57 -7.66 -4.84
CA GLU A 129 3.01 -7.40 -3.51
C GLU A 129 3.82 -6.33 -2.78
N ASN A 130 5.13 -6.27 -2.99
CA ASN A 130 5.99 -5.26 -2.36
C ASN A 130 5.58 -3.84 -2.79
N VAL A 131 5.40 -3.60 -4.09
CA VAL A 131 4.92 -2.31 -4.62
C VAL A 131 3.53 -2.01 -4.06
N ILE A 132 2.59 -2.96 -4.18
CA ILE A 132 1.21 -2.76 -3.73
C ILE A 132 1.17 -2.40 -2.23
N HIS A 133 1.80 -3.20 -1.37
CA HIS A 133 1.83 -2.93 0.06
C HIS A 133 2.57 -1.64 0.40
N THR A 134 3.66 -1.32 -0.31
CA THR A 134 4.40 -0.08 -0.09
C THR A 134 3.48 1.12 -0.24
N TYR A 135 2.76 1.23 -1.37
CA TYR A 135 1.99 2.43 -1.65
C TYR A 135 0.58 2.43 -1.03
N CYS A 136 0.02 1.26 -0.73
CA CYS A 136 -1.32 1.14 -0.12
C CYS A 136 -1.30 1.03 1.41
N HIS A 137 -0.20 0.62 2.04
CA HIS A 137 -0.17 0.32 3.48
C HIS A 137 1.04 0.90 4.21
N TRP A 138 2.25 0.84 3.63
CA TRP A 138 3.48 1.16 4.38
C TRP A 138 3.99 2.59 4.20
N ALA A 139 3.63 3.26 3.10
CA ALA A 139 4.13 4.59 2.77
C ALA A 139 3.92 5.61 3.91
N ARG A 140 2.78 5.54 4.61
CA ARG A 140 2.51 6.39 5.78
C ARG A 140 3.49 6.12 6.92
N GLY A 141 3.71 4.85 7.27
CA GLY A 141 4.69 4.50 8.31
C GLY A 141 6.12 4.90 7.93
N TYR A 142 6.47 4.81 6.64
CA TYR A 142 7.75 5.31 6.15
C TYR A 142 7.85 6.83 6.26
N GLU A 143 6.82 7.59 5.90
CA GLU A 143 6.79 9.04 6.08
C GLU A 143 6.99 9.43 7.56
N GLN A 144 6.26 8.79 8.48
CA GLN A 144 6.37 9.06 9.93
C GLN A 144 7.77 8.81 10.48
N THR A 145 8.49 7.84 9.90
CA THR A 145 9.85 7.48 10.33
C THR A 145 10.94 8.23 9.55
N GLY A 146 10.57 9.24 8.74
CA GLY A 146 11.52 10.01 7.94
C GLY A 146 12.11 9.22 6.77
N TRP A 147 11.29 8.35 6.16
CA TRP A 147 11.62 7.50 5.01
C TRP A 147 12.77 6.52 5.28
N ARG A 148 12.85 5.99 6.50
CA ARG A 148 13.83 4.97 6.89
C ARG A 148 13.39 3.58 6.41
N CYS A 149 13.54 3.33 5.12
CA CYS A 149 13.23 2.04 4.50
C CYS A 149 14.16 1.73 3.31
N ALA A 150 14.13 0.48 2.85
CA ALA A 150 14.83 0.10 1.63
C ALA A 150 14.22 0.79 0.41
N ASN A 151 15.05 1.22 -0.54
CA ASN A 151 14.63 1.92 -1.76
C ASN A 151 13.86 3.24 -1.52
N ALA A 152 14.10 3.87 -0.36
CA ALA A 152 13.46 5.12 0.03
C ALA A 152 13.52 6.20 -1.07
N ASP A 153 14.62 6.29 -1.82
CA ASP A 153 14.78 7.22 -2.94
C ASP A 153 13.68 7.09 -4.00
N LEU A 154 13.38 5.86 -4.44
CA LEU A 154 12.32 5.59 -5.41
C LEU A 154 10.93 5.70 -4.79
N ILE A 155 10.77 5.24 -3.55
CA ILE A 155 9.48 5.29 -2.84
C ILE A 155 9.05 6.75 -2.63
N VAL A 156 9.94 7.60 -2.11
CA VAL A 156 9.68 9.04 -1.90
C VAL A 156 9.32 9.72 -3.22
N TYR A 157 10.06 9.40 -4.29
CA TYR A 157 9.78 9.98 -5.60
C TYR A 157 8.38 9.58 -6.12
N ALA A 158 8.03 8.30 -6.05
CA ALA A 158 6.71 7.81 -6.44
C ALA A 158 5.58 8.40 -5.57
N VAL A 159 5.76 8.48 -4.25
CA VAL A 159 4.80 9.13 -3.34
C VAL A 159 4.61 10.60 -3.71
N THR A 160 5.70 11.32 -4.00
CA THR A 160 5.63 12.73 -4.42
C THR A 160 4.84 12.88 -5.72
N LEU A 161 5.01 11.96 -6.68
CA LEU A 161 4.21 11.96 -7.90
C LEU A 161 2.74 11.69 -7.59
N LEU A 162 2.42 10.69 -6.77
CA LEU A 162 1.05 10.37 -6.36
C LEU A 162 0.35 11.56 -5.68
N GLN A 163 1.03 12.24 -4.75
CA GLN A 163 0.51 13.42 -4.05
C GLN A 163 0.19 14.59 -4.99
N ARG A 164 0.94 14.73 -6.08
CA ARG A 164 0.76 15.82 -7.06
C ARG A 164 -0.33 15.52 -8.10
N ARG A 165 -0.89 14.32 -8.11
CA ARG A 165 -1.93 13.94 -9.07
C ARG A 165 -3.30 14.36 -8.56
N PRO A 166 -4.04 15.21 -9.28
CA PRO A 166 -5.44 15.48 -8.95
C PRO A 166 -6.33 14.26 -9.24
N ALA A 167 -6.02 13.41 -10.23
CA ALA A 167 -6.79 12.20 -10.47
C ALA A 167 -6.29 11.03 -9.61
N GLY A 168 -7.23 10.18 -9.19
CA GLY A 168 -6.93 8.99 -8.37
C GLY A 168 -6.11 7.94 -9.12
N VAL A 169 -5.31 7.19 -8.36
CA VAL A 169 -4.59 6.01 -8.81
C VAL A 169 -5.14 4.79 -8.08
N GLU A 170 -5.60 3.80 -8.82
CA GLU A 170 -6.08 2.53 -8.30
C GLU A 170 -5.01 1.45 -8.51
N PHE A 171 -4.64 0.77 -7.44
CA PHE A 171 -3.71 -0.35 -7.49
C PHE A 171 -4.48 -1.66 -7.55
N ARG A 172 -4.18 -2.49 -8.55
CA ARG A 172 -4.74 -3.83 -8.69
C ARG A 172 -3.64 -4.86 -8.69
N TRP A 173 -3.63 -5.68 -7.64
CA TRP A 173 -2.77 -6.85 -7.65
C TRP A 173 -3.29 -7.88 -8.66
N ILE A 174 -2.38 -8.42 -9.45
CA ILE A 174 -2.67 -9.52 -10.37
C ILE A 174 -1.70 -10.67 -10.11
N LYS A 175 -2.16 -11.89 -10.32
CA LYS A 175 -1.29 -13.06 -10.19
C LYS A 175 -0.28 -13.09 -11.35
N GLY A 176 1.01 -13.16 -11.01
CA GLY A 176 2.08 -13.37 -11.99
C GLY A 176 1.92 -14.70 -12.74
N HIS A 177 2.37 -14.74 -14.01
CA HIS A 177 2.36 -15.93 -14.88
C HIS A 177 1.00 -16.63 -15.04
N SER A 178 -0.10 -15.88 -14.94
CA SER A 178 -1.47 -16.39 -15.05
C SER A 178 -2.04 -16.36 -16.47
N GLY A 179 -1.22 -16.06 -17.49
CA GLY A 179 -1.67 -15.87 -18.88
C GLY A 179 -2.33 -14.50 -19.13
N ASN A 180 -1.99 -13.49 -18.31
CA ASN A 180 -2.45 -12.13 -18.52
C ASN A 180 -1.56 -11.45 -19.58
N ALA A 181 -2.09 -11.29 -20.79
CA ALA A 181 -1.36 -10.73 -21.93
C ALA A 181 -0.70 -9.36 -21.64
N GLY A 182 -1.34 -8.50 -20.84
CA GLY A 182 -0.77 -7.20 -20.47
C GLY A 182 0.44 -7.34 -19.54
N LYS A 183 0.39 -8.29 -18.60
CA LYS A 183 1.52 -8.58 -17.72
C LYS A 183 2.65 -9.27 -18.48
N ASP A 184 2.35 -10.25 -19.30
CA ASP A 184 3.36 -10.97 -20.09
C ASP A 184 4.10 -10.01 -21.04
N ALA A 185 3.39 -9.00 -21.57
CA ALA A 185 4.00 -7.93 -22.36
C ALA A 185 4.91 -7.01 -21.53
N ALA A 186 4.49 -6.62 -20.32
CA ALA A 186 5.31 -5.82 -19.41
C ALA A 186 6.58 -6.56 -18.96
N ASP A 187 6.47 -7.85 -18.62
CA ASP A 187 7.60 -8.72 -18.26
C ASP A 187 8.59 -8.86 -19.42
N THR A 188 8.07 -9.12 -20.63
CA THR A 188 8.88 -9.19 -21.84
C THR A 188 9.61 -7.87 -22.10
N MET A 189 8.93 -6.74 -21.92
CA MET A 189 9.52 -5.42 -22.09
C MET A 189 10.63 -5.14 -21.07
N ALA A 190 10.38 -5.41 -19.80
CA ALA A 190 11.37 -5.22 -18.74
C ALA A 190 12.61 -6.08 -19.00
N ARG A 191 12.43 -7.38 -19.30
CA ARG A 191 13.52 -8.31 -19.59
C ARG A 191 14.36 -7.89 -20.80
N ARG A 192 13.74 -7.39 -21.86
CA ARG A 192 14.46 -6.91 -23.06
C ARG A 192 15.31 -5.67 -22.80
N ALA A 193 14.88 -4.83 -21.87
CA ALA A 193 15.63 -3.64 -21.48
C ALA A 193 16.75 -3.96 -20.46
N ALA A 194 16.67 -5.10 -19.77
CA ALA A 194 17.57 -5.50 -18.68
C ALA A 194 18.96 -5.91 -19.17
#